data_AF-A0A3M2GBL0-F1
#
_entry.id   AF-A0A3M2GBL0-F1
#
_cell.length_a   1.000
_cell.length_b   1.000
_cell.length_c   1.000
_cell.angle_alpha   90.00
_cell.angle_beta   90.00
_cell.angle_gamma   90.00
#
_symmetry.space_group_name_H-M   'P 1'
#
loop_
_entity.id
_entity.type
_entity.pdbx_description
1 polymer ?
#
loop_
_entity_poly.entity_id
_entity_poly.type
_entity_poly.pdbx_seq_one_letter_code
_entity_poly.pdbx_strand_id
1 'polypeptide(L)'
;MGSSCSPICRLIRFGFSRHSPVICMSWRIGLETLQTFAADPKFLGAQIGFISILHPWGQTLSYHPHIHGIVPAGGLTTDGRWVESKYKGKFLFPVKAMSRMFKGKFLAGLRRL
;
A
#
# COMPACT_ATOMS: atom_id res chain seq x y z
N MET A 1 7.32 -7.95 24.37
CA MET A 1 8.13 -7.92 23.13
C MET A 1 7.25 -7.36 22.02
N GLY A 2 7.02 -6.05 21.91
CA GLY A 2 7.95 -5.13 21.25
C GLY A 2 7.68 -5.09 19.74
N SER A 3 6.46 -4.76 19.30
CA SER A 3 6.10 -4.66 17.87
C SER A 3 6.86 -3.52 17.20
N SER A 4 8.04 -3.82 16.65
CA SER A 4 8.84 -2.87 15.89
C SER A 4 8.11 -2.52 14.60
N CYS A 5 7.39 -1.41 14.60
CA CYS A 5 6.92 -0.79 13.37
C CYS A 5 8.14 -0.32 12.57
N SER A 6 8.12 -0.57 11.26
CA SER A 6 9.17 -0.15 10.32
C SER A 6 9.51 1.33 10.51
N PRO A 7 10.79 1.76 10.38
CA PRO A 7 11.20 3.16 10.60
C PRO A 7 10.37 4.19 9.80
N ILE A 8 9.78 3.81 8.67
CA ILE A 8 8.85 4.65 7.89
C ILE A 8 7.59 5.06 8.69
N CYS A 9 7.12 4.23 9.63
CA CYS A 9 5.95 4.56 10.48
C CYS A 9 6.30 5.43 11.69
N ARG A 10 7.58 5.72 11.96
CA ARG A 10 8.00 6.47 13.16
C ARG A 10 7.96 7.98 13.01
N LEU A 11 7.79 8.51 11.79
CA LEU A 11 7.90 9.96 11.53
C LEU A 11 6.60 10.77 11.76
N ILE A 12 5.46 10.12 12.00
CA ILE A 12 4.18 10.80 12.28
C ILE A 12 3.72 10.41 13.67
N ARG A 13 4.32 11.00 14.70
CA ARG A 13 3.81 10.96 16.07
C ARG A 13 3.13 12.29 16.41
N PHE A 14 2.11 12.64 15.63
CA PHE A 14 1.13 13.65 16.03
C PHE A 14 -0.12 12.95 16.58
N GLY A 15 -0.26 12.97 17.90
CA GLY A 15 -1.54 13.21 18.58
C GLY A 15 -2.74 12.27 18.43
N PHE A 16 -2.68 11.11 17.76
CA PHE A 16 -3.82 10.15 17.76
C PHE A 16 -3.42 8.80 18.34
N SER A 17 -3.95 8.57 19.55
CA SER A 17 -3.93 7.36 20.36
C SER A 17 -4.10 6.08 19.52
N ARG A 18 -3.24 5.08 19.76
CA ARG A 18 -3.31 3.67 19.30
C ARG A 18 -4.18 3.43 18.05
N HIS A 19 -3.62 3.62 16.85
CA HIS A 19 -4.28 3.13 15.63
C HIS A 19 -4.47 1.61 15.73
N SER A 20 -5.66 1.11 15.38
CA SER A 20 -5.99 -0.31 15.44
C SER A 20 -4.91 -1.14 14.72
N PRO A 21 -4.40 -2.24 15.31
CA PRO A 21 -3.37 -3.07 14.68
C PRO A 21 -3.79 -3.56 13.30
N VAL A 22 -5.10 -3.73 13.08
CA VAL A 22 -5.70 -4.09 11.80
C VAL A 22 -5.52 -2.97 10.76
N ILE A 23 -5.72 -1.70 11.14
CA ILE A 23 -5.57 -0.55 10.22
C ILE A 23 -4.10 -0.37 9.83
N CYS A 24 -3.19 -0.39 10.81
CA CYS A 24 -1.75 -0.30 10.53
C CYS A 24 -1.28 -1.46 9.62
N MET A 25 -1.82 -2.66 9.82
CA MET A 25 -1.54 -3.80 8.97
C MET A 25 -2.10 -3.62 7.55
N SER A 26 -3.35 -3.19 7.39
CA SER A 26 -3.95 -2.89 6.08
C SER A 26 -3.08 -1.91 5.29
N TRP A 27 -2.63 -0.84 5.94
CA TRP A 27 -1.75 0.15 5.33
C TRP A 27 -0.46 -0.49 4.83
N ARG A 28 0.29 -1.13 5.73
CA ARG A 28 1.59 -1.74 5.42
C ARG A 28 1.49 -2.77 4.30
N ILE A 29 0.49 -3.65 4.36
CA ILE A 29 0.28 -4.70 3.36
C ILE A 29 -0.14 -4.11 2.01
N GLY A 30 -0.92 -3.03 2.00
CA GLY A 30 -1.26 -2.29 0.78
C GLY A 30 0.00 -1.80 0.07
N LEU A 31 0.90 -1.15 0.81
CA LEU A 31 2.16 -0.65 0.26
C LEU A 31 3.07 -1.77 -0.23
N GLU A 32 3.23 -2.81 0.59
CA GLU A 32 4.08 -3.95 0.25
C GLU A 32 3.56 -4.67 -1.00
N THR A 33 2.24 -4.78 -1.16
CA THR A 33 1.62 -5.34 -2.37
C THR A 33 1.97 -4.49 -3.59
N LEU A 34 1.77 -3.18 -3.53
CA LEU A 34 2.10 -2.27 -4.63
C LEU A 34 3.59 -2.33 -5.00
N GLN A 35 4.48 -2.31 -4.00
CA GLN A 35 5.93 -2.41 -4.21
C GLN A 35 6.34 -3.75 -4.82
N THR A 36 5.70 -4.85 -4.42
CA THR A 36 5.98 -6.18 -5.00
C THR A 36 5.68 -6.21 -6.50
N PHE A 37 4.54 -5.64 -6.91
CA PHE A 37 4.19 -5.55 -8.33
C PHE A 37 5.06 -4.55 -9.08
N ALA A 38 5.41 -3.43 -8.46
CA ALA A 38 6.26 -2.41 -9.07
C ALA A 38 7.68 -2.92 -9.37
N ALA A 39 8.26 -3.69 -8.43
CA ALA A 39 9.61 -4.22 -8.56
C ALA A 39 9.72 -5.32 -9.64
N ASP A 40 8.64 -6.04 -9.93
CA ASP A 40 8.65 -7.09 -10.96
C ASP A 40 8.77 -6.46 -12.37
N PRO A 41 9.86 -6.74 -13.11
CA PRO A 41 10.06 -6.24 -14.47
C PRO A 41 8.96 -6.65 -15.44
N LYS A 42 8.19 -7.70 -15.15
CA LYS A 42 7.02 -8.09 -15.94
C LYS A 42 5.97 -6.98 -15.95
N PHE A 43 5.73 -6.34 -14.80
CA PHE A 43 4.71 -5.31 -14.66
C PHE A 43 5.26 -3.90 -14.87
N LEU A 44 6.30 -3.50 -14.12
CA LEU A 44 6.89 -2.16 -14.21
C LEU A 44 8.43 -2.21 -14.16
N GLY A 45 9.01 -2.89 -13.17
CA GLY A 45 10.46 -2.95 -12.99
C GLY A 45 11.07 -1.64 -12.49
N ALA A 46 10.33 -0.88 -11.68
CA ALA A 46 10.76 0.43 -11.19
C ALA A 46 10.26 0.69 -9.77
N GLN A 47 10.95 1.56 -9.04
CA GLN A 47 10.52 2.06 -7.74
C GLN A 47 9.39 3.07 -7.92
N ILE A 48 8.24 2.79 -7.32
CA ILE A 48 7.08 3.70 -7.32
C ILE A 48 7.12 4.64 -6.11
N GLY A 49 6.57 5.83 -6.27
CA GLY A 49 6.09 6.65 -5.17
C GLY A 49 4.65 6.29 -4.82
N PHE A 50 4.22 6.56 -3.59
CA PHE A 50 2.80 6.53 -3.25
C PHE A 50 2.50 7.60 -2.21
N ILE A 51 1.29 8.15 -2.25
CA ILE A 51 0.70 8.94 -1.17
C ILE A 51 -0.54 8.19 -0.72
N SER A 52 -0.73 7.99 0.59
CA SER A 52 -1.97 7.40 1.08
C SER A 52 -2.56 8.10 2.28
N ILE A 53 -3.89 8.06 2.35
CA ILE A 53 -4.70 8.74 3.35
C ILE A 53 -5.67 7.70 3.93
N LEU A 54 -5.76 7.66 5.26
CA LEU A 54 -6.77 6.88 5.97
C LEU A 54 -8.08 7.66 5.98
N HIS A 55 -9.14 7.06 5.44
CA HIS A 55 -10.50 7.55 5.52
C HIS A 55 -11.32 6.64 6.46
N PRO A 56 -11.60 7.08 7.69
CA PRO A 56 -12.29 6.26 8.68
C PRO A 56 -13.81 6.16 8.46
N TRP A 57 -14.41 7.07 7.69
CA TRP A 57 -15.85 7.21 7.52
C TRP A 57 -16.27 7.00 6.06
N GLY A 58 -17.41 6.35 5.86
CA GLY A 58 -18.09 6.25 4.57
C GLY A 58 -18.92 7.51 4.25
N GLN A 59 -19.48 7.57 3.04
CA GLN A 59 -20.29 8.72 2.59
C GLN A 59 -21.51 9.00 3.49
N THR A 60 -22.07 7.96 4.11
CA THR A 60 -23.19 8.04 5.05
C THR A 60 -22.76 8.21 6.51
N LEU A 61 -21.50 8.59 6.77
CA LEU A 61 -20.89 8.68 8.11
C LEU A 61 -20.90 7.36 8.91
N SER A 62 -21.11 6.23 8.23
CA SER A 62 -20.90 4.91 8.82
C SER A 62 -19.41 4.64 9.03
N TYR A 63 -19.07 3.95 10.12
CA TYR A 63 -17.70 3.54 10.38
C TYR A 63 -17.23 2.53 9.32
N HIS A 64 -16.35 2.97 8.43
CA HIS A 64 -15.87 2.22 7.27
C HIS A 64 -14.41 2.58 7.01
N PRO A 65 -13.46 2.09 7.83
CA PRO A 65 -12.06 2.45 7.67
C PRO A 65 -11.47 1.85 6.38
N HIS A 66 -11.04 2.72 5.48
CA HIS A 66 -10.39 2.37 4.22
C HIS A 66 -9.24 3.34 3.94
N ILE A 67 -8.31 2.91 3.08
CA ILE A 67 -7.12 3.68 2.74
C ILE A 67 -7.19 4.01 1.26
N HIS A 68 -7.11 5.30 0.93
CA HIS A 68 -6.91 5.74 -0.44
C HIS A 68 -5.44 5.89 -0.70
N GLY A 69 -4.95 5.26 -1.77
CA GLY A 69 -3.59 5.42 -2.27
C GLY A 69 -3.60 6.06 -3.64
N ILE A 70 -2.83 7.14 -3.81
CA ILE A 70 -2.50 7.72 -5.11
C ILE A 70 -1.10 7.24 -5.48
N VAL A 71 -0.99 6.63 -6.66
CA VAL A 71 0.25 6.09 -7.20
C VAL A 71 0.45 6.70 -8.59
N PRO A 72 1.63 7.27 -8.89
CA PRO A 72 1.94 7.69 -10.25
C PRO A 72 1.83 6.52 -11.23
N ALA A 73 1.46 6.78 -12.47
CA ALA A 73 1.39 5.78 -13.53
C ALA A 73 2.78 5.40 -14.08
N GLY A 74 3.75 5.18 -13.19
CA GLY A 74 5.15 4.92 -13.50
C GLY A 74 6.03 4.96 -12.25
N GLY A 75 7.33 4.80 -12.46
CA GLY A 75 8.32 4.79 -11.38
C GLY A 75 9.73 5.09 -11.87
N LEU A 76 10.68 5.13 -10.95
CA LEU A 76 12.10 5.37 -11.23
C LEU A 76 12.88 4.05 -11.21
N THR A 77 13.70 3.82 -12.22
CA THR A 77 14.73 2.76 -12.20
C THR A 77 15.81 3.07 -11.16
N THR A 78 16.65 2.08 -10.87
CA THR A 78 17.86 2.26 -10.04
C THR A 78 18.80 3.33 -10.60
N ASP A 79 18.80 3.53 -11.91
CA ASP A 79 19.62 4.52 -12.61
C ASP A 79 18.96 5.93 -12.62
N GLY A 80 17.83 6.10 -11.94
CA GLY A 80 17.09 7.38 -11.87
C GLY A 80 16.27 7.70 -13.13
N ARG A 81 16.16 6.77 -14.09
CA ARG A 81 15.33 6.96 -15.30
C ARG A 81 13.87 6.63 -15.01
N TRP A 82 12.96 7.47 -15.51
CA TRP A 82 11.52 7.24 -15.42
C TRP A 82 11.07 6.10 -16.34
N VAL A 83 10.20 5.24 -15.82
CA VAL A 83 9.52 4.16 -16.55
C VAL A 83 8.04 4.38 -16.44
N GLU A 84 7.37 4.56 -17.58
CA GLU A 84 5.92 4.65 -17.64
C GLU A 84 5.26 3.28 -17.48
N SER A 85 4.01 3.28 -17.03
CA SER A 85 3.22 2.05 -16.98
C SER A 85 3.11 1.40 -18.37
N LYS A 86 3.22 0.07 -18.40
CA LYS A 86 3.07 -0.70 -19.65
C LYS A 86 1.63 -0.72 -20.15
N TYR A 87 0.66 -0.50 -19.27
CA TYR A 87 -0.76 -0.64 -19.52
C TYR A 87 -1.40 0.71 -19.85
N LYS A 88 -1.07 1.26 -21.03
CA LYS A 88 -1.58 2.57 -21.49
C LYS A 88 -3.10 2.64 -21.46
N GLY A 89 -3.66 3.56 -20.67
CA GLY A 89 -5.10 3.76 -20.51
C GLY A 89 -5.84 2.68 -19.71
N LYS A 90 -5.11 1.76 -19.06
CA LYS A 90 -5.66 0.73 -18.16
C LYS A 90 -5.08 0.90 -16.76
N PHE A 91 -5.41 -0.02 -15.86
CA PHE A 91 -4.85 -0.05 -14.52
C PHE A 91 -3.33 -0.25 -14.55
N LEU A 92 -2.61 0.40 -13.63
CA LEU A 92 -1.17 0.30 -13.45
C LEU A 92 -0.70 -1.16 -13.26
N PHE A 93 -1.48 -1.96 -12.55
CA PHE A 93 -1.22 -3.38 -12.27
C PHE A 93 -2.48 -4.23 -12.44
N PRO A 94 -2.35 -5.56 -12.64
CA PRO A 94 -3.49 -6.47 -12.72
C PRO A 94 -4.26 -6.52 -11.38
N VAL A 95 -5.41 -5.86 -11.32
CA VAL A 95 -6.23 -5.68 -10.11
C VAL A 95 -6.54 -7.02 -9.43
N LYS A 96 -7.00 -8.03 -10.18
CA LYS A 96 -7.35 -9.35 -9.62
C LYS A 96 -6.15 -10.04 -8.96
N ALA A 97 -4.94 -9.90 -9.52
CA ALA A 97 -3.74 -10.50 -8.94
C ALA A 97 -3.33 -9.76 -7.67
N MET A 98 -3.35 -8.42 -7.68
CA MET A 98 -3.09 -7.61 -6.49
C MET A 98 -4.06 -7.91 -5.36
N SER A 99 -5.37 -7.97 -5.64
CA SER A 99 -6.40 -8.26 -4.63
C SER A 99 -6.18 -9.62 -3.97
N ARG A 100 -5.75 -10.64 -4.73
CA ARG A 100 -5.42 -11.97 -4.18
C ARG A 100 -4.19 -11.92 -3.28
N MET A 101 -3.13 -11.22 -3.70
CA MET A 101 -1.91 -11.07 -2.88
C MET A 101 -2.20 -10.30 -1.59
N PHE A 102 -2.87 -9.14 -1.69
CA PHE A 102 -3.26 -8.34 -0.54
C PHE A 102 -4.08 -9.19 0.44
N LYS A 103 -5.14 -9.85 -0.03
CA LYS A 103 -5.99 -10.72 0.81
C LYS A 103 -5.17 -11.82 1.50
N GLY A 104 -4.27 -12.47 0.78
CA GLY A 104 -3.40 -13.51 1.33
C GLY A 104 -2.50 -12.99 2.45
N LYS A 105 -1.78 -11.89 2.20
CA LYS A 105 -0.92 -11.22 3.19
C LYS A 105 -1.72 -10.72 4.39
N PHE A 106 -2.89 -10.14 4.15
CA PHE A 106 -3.77 -9.59 5.19
C PHE A 106 -4.31 -10.68 6.11
N LEU A 107 -4.87 -11.76 5.55
CA LEU A 107 -5.34 -12.90 6.35
C LEU A 107 -4.20 -13.58 7.12
N ALA A 108 -3.01 -13.69 6.53
CA ALA A 108 -1.84 -14.20 7.22
C ALA A 108 -1.40 -13.29 8.38
N GLY A 109 -1.51 -11.97 8.20
CA GLY A 109 -1.28 -11.00 9.26
C GLY A 109 -2.30 -11.11 10.39
N LEU A 110 -3.59 -11.21 10.06
CA LEU A 110 -4.68 -11.36 11.03
C LEU A 110 -4.51 -12.61 11.90
N ARG A 111 -4.05 -13.73 11.35
CA ARG A 111 -3.78 -14.97 12.11
C ARG A 111 -2.62 -14.84 13.12
N ARG A 112 -1.81 -13.78 13.02
CA ARG A 112 -0.64 -13.52 13.89
C ARG A 112 -0.89 -12.40 14.90
N LEU A 113 -2.06 -11.77 14.87
CA LEU A 113 -2.52 -10.84 15.90
C LEU A 113 -3.15 -11.62 17.05
#